data_AF-A0A969U5T4-F1
#
_entry.id   AF-A0A969U5T4-F1
#
_cell.length_a   1.000
_cell.length_b   1.000
_cell.length_c   1.000
_cell.angle_alpha   90.00
_cell.angle_beta   90.00
_cell.angle_gamma   90.00
#
_symmetry.space_group_name_H-M   'P 1'
#
loop_
_entity.id
_entity.type
_entity.pdbx_description
1 polymer ?
#
loop_
_entity_poly.entity_id
_entity_poly.type
_entity_poly.pdbx_seq_one_letter_code
_entity_poly.pdbx_strand_id
1 'polypeptide(L)'
;MTAFPIHIYQHSQDEHGTVKSELMLDVDGKPIVSQEALAKRDEVIQRISVLPPVNSLLDTLIWHFGENISEVTGRSKRIVYKDKRYQLENRSAASSIADTNAFQNDETKVLVFSQAGGTGVSYHADLKCKNQRLRRHYLVEAGWTATEAIQGLGRTHRANQAQPCEMILLSTNIRGEVRFLSTIGSRLSALGAITRGQRNTGSHIFDEESNNFTSDYAYFALKEFFSDLARRRIDGITIDEFCRFTGLRLRNENGGLLLDNLPKMNTFLNRLLALPIGLQNMLFSAFEQRMNDRIEAAKANGSYDRGVENLFADGGFELVESQVLNVHNSGAQTICHTIDKLDRYAITTISQAQQIASTQNFRYYRHVKTNKLAIAGGIDTRIKRNNGETVETILFIEPVSTIQWQTIDLPIFQKLWVEVNTEPQYWTQWQQQINLTPEYRKSRIYLVCGLLLPIWKKLPKYSQVYRLETNDNRTLLGRKIEGHEIEKVFQEFGLTGNFQLSSNDIFKLAWDERKTGTVGSYQIQRHAYKGVDRLEILSVYGQAHIDRLKAIGCFTELIGGSRTKVFIPIDSAVAVLDRLAKL
;
A
#
# COMPACT_ATOMS: atom_id res chain seq x y z
N MET A 1 -7.82 -24.13 30.13
CA MET A 1 -8.11 -25.58 30.26
C MET A 1 -9.45 -25.98 29.64
N THR A 2 -10.44 -25.08 29.56
CA THR A 2 -11.72 -25.31 28.86
C THR A 2 -11.63 -25.36 27.33
N ALA A 3 -10.48 -25.00 26.75
CA ALA A 3 -10.27 -24.93 25.31
C ALA A 3 -9.75 -26.24 24.67
N PHE A 4 -9.38 -27.25 25.47
CA PHE A 4 -8.96 -28.54 24.91
C PHE A 4 -10.22 -29.30 24.45
N PRO A 5 -10.34 -29.66 23.16
CA PRO A 5 -11.56 -30.26 22.64
C PRO A 5 -11.70 -31.70 23.15
N ILE A 6 -12.59 -31.90 24.12
CA ILE A 6 -12.88 -33.21 24.70
C ILE A 6 -14.23 -33.77 24.27
N HIS A 7 -15.05 -32.99 23.57
CA HIS A 7 -16.40 -33.40 23.19
C HIS A 7 -16.44 -34.05 21.81
N ILE A 8 -17.38 -34.98 21.64
CA ILE A 8 -17.59 -35.68 20.37
C ILE A 8 -18.45 -34.82 19.44
N TYR A 9 -18.08 -34.81 18.15
CA TYR A 9 -18.86 -34.18 17.10
C TYR A 9 -19.29 -35.24 16.08
N GLN A 10 -20.51 -35.11 15.56
CA GLN A 10 -21.02 -35.89 14.44
C GLN A 10 -21.08 -35.03 13.18
N HIS A 11 -20.85 -35.66 12.03
CA HIS A 11 -20.99 -35.00 10.74
C HIS A 11 -22.43 -35.16 10.23
N SER A 12 -23.14 -34.05 10.06
CA SER A 12 -24.41 -33.99 9.34
C SER A 12 -24.16 -33.41 7.94
N GLN A 13 -24.88 -33.88 6.93
CA GLN A 13 -24.81 -33.29 5.59
C GLN A 13 -26.14 -32.60 5.32
N ASP A 14 -26.09 -31.33 4.93
CA ASP A 14 -27.30 -30.61 4.53
C ASP A 14 -27.76 -31.00 3.12
N GLU A 15 -28.97 -30.58 2.74
CA GLU A 15 -29.62 -30.88 1.46
C GLU A 15 -28.82 -30.38 0.23
N HIS A 16 -27.82 -29.51 0.44
CA HIS A 16 -26.92 -29.00 -0.59
C HIS A 16 -25.56 -29.71 -0.63
N GLY A 17 -25.39 -30.77 0.17
CA GLY A 17 -24.17 -31.55 0.23
C GLY A 17 -23.07 -30.96 1.12
N THR A 18 -23.35 -29.89 1.86
CA THR A 18 -22.37 -29.26 2.76
C THR A 18 -22.30 -30.05 4.07
N VAL A 19 -21.11 -30.52 4.42
CA VAL A 19 -20.87 -31.25 5.68
C VAL A 19 -20.74 -30.25 6.83
N LYS A 20 -21.61 -30.37 7.82
CA LYS A 20 -21.58 -29.64 9.10
C LYS A 20 -21.12 -30.58 10.21
N SER A 21 -20.45 -29.99 11.21
CA SER A 21 -19.97 -30.70 12.39
C SER A 21 -20.81 -30.24 13.57
N GLU A 22 -21.60 -31.13 14.14
CA GLU A 22 -22.53 -30.84 15.24
C GLU A 22 -22.09 -31.57 16.51
N LEU A 23 -22.25 -30.90 17.65
CA LEU A 23 -21.89 -31.47 18.95
C LEU A 23 -22.84 -32.61 19.29
N MET A 24 -22.30 -33.79 19.62
CA MET A 24 -23.15 -34.89 20.08
C MET A 24 -23.58 -34.65 21.52
N LEU A 25 -24.87 -34.86 21.78
CA LEU A 25 -25.49 -34.73 23.10
C LEU A 25 -25.96 -36.12 23.59
N ASP A 26 -25.88 -36.35 24.89
CA ASP A 26 -26.47 -37.53 25.52
C ASP A 26 -28.00 -37.41 25.67
N VAL A 27 -28.62 -38.42 26.28
CA VAL A 27 -30.08 -38.47 26.50
C VAL A 27 -30.62 -37.34 27.38
N ASP A 28 -29.75 -36.70 28.17
CA ASP A 28 -30.08 -35.56 29.04
C ASP A 28 -29.74 -34.21 28.38
N GLY A 29 -29.32 -34.22 27.10
CA GLY A 29 -28.94 -33.03 26.35
C GLY A 29 -27.57 -32.46 26.70
N LYS A 30 -26.70 -33.22 27.39
CA LYS A 30 -25.34 -32.77 27.75
C LYS A 30 -24.31 -33.20 26.70
N PRO A 31 -23.28 -32.38 26.42
CA PRO A 31 -22.22 -32.75 25.50
C PRO A 31 -21.52 -34.06 25.86
N ILE A 32 -21.46 -35.00 24.91
CA ILE A 32 -20.77 -36.27 25.13
C ILE A 32 -19.26 -36.03 25.14
N VAL A 33 -18.60 -36.53 26.18
CA VAL A 33 -17.15 -36.44 26.35
C VAL A 33 -16.46 -37.68 25.80
N SER A 34 -15.50 -37.48 24.89
CA SER A 34 -14.58 -38.52 24.42
C SER A 34 -13.57 -38.86 25.52
N GLN A 35 -13.61 -40.09 26.02
CA GLN A 35 -12.66 -40.58 27.03
C GLN A 35 -11.23 -40.58 26.51
N GLU A 36 -11.01 -40.85 25.22
CA GLU A 36 -9.70 -40.77 24.58
C GLU A 36 -9.16 -39.33 24.56
N ALA A 37 -10.00 -38.37 24.17
CA ALA A 37 -9.60 -36.96 24.14
C ALA A 37 -9.35 -36.41 25.56
N LEU A 38 -10.12 -36.87 26.54
CA LEU A 38 -9.94 -36.54 27.95
C LEU A 38 -8.62 -37.10 28.49
N ALA A 39 -8.29 -38.35 28.19
CA ALA A 39 -6.99 -38.94 28.53
C ALA A 39 -5.81 -38.17 27.90
N LYS A 40 -5.93 -37.79 26.61
CA LYS A 40 -4.92 -36.96 25.92
C LYS A 40 -4.76 -35.59 26.57
N ARG A 41 -5.85 -34.95 26.99
CA ARG A 41 -5.82 -33.68 27.73
C ARG A 41 -5.04 -33.84 29.02
N ASP A 42 -5.35 -34.86 29.80
CA ASP A 42 -4.76 -35.08 31.13
C ASP A 42 -3.27 -35.43 31.02
N GLU A 43 -2.88 -36.22 30.03
CA GLU A 43 -1.48 -36.50 29.72
C GLU A 43 -0.71 -35.21 29.35
N VAL A 44 -1.30 -34.36 28.50
CA VAL A 44 -0.69 -33.07 28.13
C VAL A 44 -0.56 -32.16 29.35
N ILE A 45 -1.57 -32.10 30.23
CA ILE A 45 -1.51 -31.32 31.47
C ILE A 45 -0.37 -31.82 32.36
N GLN A 46 -0.25 -33.14 32.53
CA GLN A 46 0.81 -33.74 33.31
C GLN A 46 2.19 -33.39 32.73
N ARG A 47 2.37 -33.51 31.41
CA ARG A 47 3.63 -33.13 30.74
C ARG A 47 3.95 -31.64 30.91
N ILE A 48 2.95 -30.76 30.81
CA ILE A 48 3.15 -29.31 31.00
C ILE A 48 3.52 -28.99 32.45
N SER A 49 2.93 -29.70 33.42
CA SER A 49 3.13 -29.44 34.85
C SER A 49 4.56 -29.66 35.34
N VAL A 50 5.34 -30.48 34.64
CA VAL A 50 6.75 -30.77 34.97
C VAL A 50 7.73 -29.87 34.22
N LEU A 51 7.25 -29.06 33.27
CA LEU A 51 8.12 -28.11 32.56
C LEU A 51 8.54 -26.98 33.52
N PRO A 52 9.78 -26.49 33.40
CA PRO A 52 10.21 -25.34 34.19
C PRO A 52 9.31 -24.12 33.86
N PRO A 53 8.99 -23.28 34.86
CA PRO A 53 8.20 -22.09 34.62
C PRO A 53 8.96 -21.16 33.67
N VAL A 54 8.29 -20.75 32.60
CA VAL A 54 8.79 -19.67 31.74
C VAL A 54 8.37 -18.36 32.38
N ASN A 55 9.29 -17.71 33.07
CA ASN A 55 9.03 -16.46 33.76
C ASN A 55 8.71 -15.36 32.74
N SER A 56 7.70 -14.53 33.04
CA SER A 56 7.43 -13.37 32.21
C SER A 56 8.59 -12.38 32.30
N LEU A 57 8.82 -11.61 31.24
CA LEU A 57 9.81 -10.52 31.27
C LEU A 57 9.52 -9.56 32.43
N LEU A 58 8.24 -9.22 32.63
CA LEU A 58 7.82 -8.29 33.67
C LEU A 58 8.19 -8.79 35.07
N ASP A 59 7.94 -10.07 35.36
CA ASP A 59 8.34 -10.68 36.63
C ASP A 59 9.87 -10.68 36.79
N THR A 60 10.59 -11.02 35.72
CA THR A 60 12.06 -11.04 35.71
C THR A 60 12.63 -9.65 36.02
N LEU A 61 12.08 -8.59 35.40
CA LEU A 61 12.46 -7.20 35.67
C LEU A 61 12.15 -6.80 37.12
N ILE A 62 10.97 -7.18 37.63
CA ILE A 62 10.57 -6.86 39.01
C ILE A 62 11.49 -7.56 40.01
N TRP A 63 11.83 -8.84 39.80
CA TRP A 63 12.72 -9.56 40.70
C TRP A 63 14.15 -9.03 40.64
N HIS A 64 14.60 -8.58 39.46
CA HIS A 64 15.94 -8.04 39.29
C HIS A 64 16.10 -6.63 39.90
N PHE A 65 15.15 -5.73 39.64
CA PHE A 65 15.23 -4.34 40.10
C PHE A 65 14.61 -4.09 41.49
N GLY A 66 13.82 -5.04 42.01
CA GLY A 66 13.26 -4.99 43.35
C GLY A 66 12.39 -3.75 43.59
N GLU A 67 12.76 -2.93 44.58
CA GLU A 67 12.04 -1.70 44.92
C GLU A 67 12.34 -0.55 43.95
N ASN A 68 13.34 -0.68 43.09
CA ASN A 68 13.78 0.38 42.17
C ASN A 68 12.98 0.44 40.85
N ILE A 69 11.87 -0.31 40.77
CA ILE A 69 11.02 -0.41 39.58
C ILE A 69 9.56 -0.11 39.92
N SER A 70 8.98 0.82 39.17
CA SER A 70 7.57 1.15 39.16
C SER A 70 6.83 0.37 38.08
N GLU A 71 5.63 -0.16 38.37
CA GLU A 71 4.84 -0.97 37.44
C GLU A 71 3.48 -0.32 37.15
N VAL A 72 3.29 0.19 35.92
CA VAL A 72 2.04 0.81 35.48
C VAL A 72 1.40 -0.05 34.37
N THR A 73 0.96 -1.24 34.78
CA THR A 73 0.37 -2.25 33.89
C THR A 73 -1.08 -2.56 34.24
N GLY A 74 -1.84 -3.16 33.33
CA GLY A 74 -3.20 -3.65 33.60
C GLY A 74 -3.26 -4.92 34.45
N ARG A 75 -2.15 -5.35 35.05
CA ARG A 75 -2.04 -6.63 35.74
C ARG A 75 -2.59 -6.54 37.16
N SER A 76 -3.57 -7.40 37.47
CA SER A 76 -4.20 -7.48 38.80
C SER A 76 -3.48 -8.41 39.78
N LYS A 77 -2.61 -9.30 39.29
CA LYS A 77 -1.84 -10.24 40.12
C LYS A 77 -0.44 -10.46 39.56
N ARG A 78 0.56 -10.57 40.43
CA ARG A 78 1.95 -10.82 40.04
C ARG A 78 2.62 -11.89 40.87
N ILE A 79 3.65 -12.50 40.32
CA ILE A 79 4.51 -13.41 41.06
C ILE A 79 5.68 -12.59 41.61
N VAL A 80 5.86 -12.60 42.93
CA VAL A 80 7.03 -12.02 43.59
C VAL A 80 7.90 -13.12 44.16
N TYR A 81 9.21 -12.93 44.10
CA TYR A 81 10.16 -13.81 44.74
C TYR A 81 10.55 -13.22 46.10
N LYS A 82 9.97 -13.75 47.18
CA LYS A 82 10.20 -13.34 48.57
C LYS A 82 10.52 -14.58 49.40
N ASP A 83 11.47 -14.47 50.33
CA ASP A 83 11.85 -15.55 51.25
C ASP A 83 12.24 -16.86 50.54
N LYS A 84 12.96 -16.74 49.41
CA LYS A 84 13.37 -17.86 48.54
C LYS A 84 12.18 -18.68 47.99
N ARG A 85 10.98 -18.09 47.90
CA ARG A 85 9.78 -18.73 47.37
C ARG A 85 9.01 -17.79 46.44
N TYR A 86 8.34 -18.36 45.46
CA TYR A 86 7.40 -17.63 44.62
C TYR A 86 6.08 -17.44 45.37
N GLN A 87 5.61 -16.19 45.46
CA GLN A 87 4.36 -15.82 46.10
C GLN A 87 3.49 -15.00 45.13
N LEU A 88 2.17 -15.20 45.18
CA LEU A 88 1.22 -14.44 44.37
C LEU A 88 0.78 -13.19 45.14
N GLU A 89 0.98 -12.01 44.55
CA GLU A 89 0.61 -10.72 45.14
C GLU A 89 -0.49 -10.06 44.30
N ASN A 90 -1.51 -9.49 44.95
CA ASN A 90 -2.56 -8.72 44.27
C ASN A 90 -2.11 -7.27 44.07
N ARG A 91 -2.48 -6.67 42.94
CA ARG A 91 -2.28 -5.24 42.63
C ARG A 91 -3.62 -4.55 42.44
N SER A 92 -3.76 -3.36 43.01
CA SER A 92 -4.93 -2.50 42.82
C SER A 92 -4.60 -1.38 41.83
N ALA A 93 -5.63 -0.72 41.29
CA ALA A 93 -5.44 0.45 40.44
C ALA A 93 -4.72 1.62 41.18
N ALA A 94 -4.89 1.71 42.51
CA ALA A 94 -4.19 2.71 43.32
C ALA A 94 -2.67 2.52 43.31
N SER A 95 -2.19 1.28 43.15
CA SER A 95 -0.76 0.97 43.02
C SER A 95 -0.14 1.64 41.80
N SER A 96 -0.86 1.77 40.68
CA SER A 96 -0.35 2.42 39.47
C SER A 96 -0.12 3.93 39.64
N ILE A 97 -0.95 4.60 40.45
CA ILE A 97 -0.79 6.03 40.75
C ILE A 97 0.42 6.22 41.67
N ALA A 98 0.54 5.41 42.72
CA ALA A 98 1.69 5.41 43.61
C ALA A 98 3.00 5.17 42.84
N ASP A 99 3.04 4.14 41.98
CA ASP A 99 4.20 3.80 41.17
C ASP A 99 4.57 4.92 40.18
N THR A 100 3.57 5.60 39.59
CA THR A 100 3.80 6.76 38.72
C THR A 100 4.44 7.91 39.49
N ASN A 101 3.91 8.23 40.67
CA ASN A 101 4.44 9.31 41.52
C ASN A 101 5.85 8.99 41.99
N ALA A 102 6.09 7.76 42.44
CA ALA A 102 7.42 7.31 42.86
C ALA A 102 8.45 7.49 41.73
N PHE A 103 8.09 7.13 40.50
CA PHE A 103 8.97 7.35 39.34
C PHE A 103 9.21 8.84 39.06
N GLN A 104 8.16 9.67 39.04
CA GLN A 104 8.28 11.11 38.75
C GLN A 104 8.98 11.91 39.87
N ASN A 105 8.92 11.42 41.11
CA ASN A 105 9.61 11.97 42.29
C ASN A 105 11.05 11.47 42.44
N ASP A 106 11.51 10.65 41.49
CA ASP A 106 12.85 10.09 41.46
C ASP A 106 13.13 9.04 42.56
N GLU A 107 12.07 8.47 43.15
CA GLU A 107 12.16 7.40 44.15
C GLU A 107 12.53 6.06 43.50
N THR A 108 12.00 5.79 42.30
CA THR A 108 12.37 4.65 41.45
C THR A 108 13.08 5.10 40.19
N LYS A 109 14.03 4.29 39.68
CA LYS A 109 14.80 4.60 38.46
C LYS A 109 14.24 3.95 37.21
N VAL A 110 13.46 2.88 37.35
CA VAL A 110 12.87 2.14 36.24
C VAL A 110 11.35 2.22 36.31
N LEU A 111 10.71 2.41 35.16
CA LEU A 111 9.27 2.34 35.02
C LEU A 111 8.94 1.38 33.88
N VAL A 112 8.07 0.41 34.13
CA VAL A 112 7.49 -0.44 33.10
C VAL A 112 6.01 -0.15 33.01
N PHE A 113 5.51 0.07 31.79
CA PHE A 113 4.09 0.34 31.57
C PHE A 113 3.55 -0.43 30.37
N SER A 114 2.22 -0.63 30.37
CA SER A 114 1.48 -1.23 29.25
C SER A 114 0.36 -0.30 28.77
N GLN A 115 -0.28 -0.64 27.66
CA GLN A 115 -1.41 0.13 27.13
C GLN A 115 -2.52 0.28 28.18
N ALA A 116 -2.90 -0.82 28.84
CA ALA A 116 -4.00 -0.89 29.81
C ALA A 116 -3.76 -0.13 31.12
N GLY A 117 -2.51 0.08 31.53
CA GLY A 117 -2.19 0.63 32.85
C GLY A 117 -2.02 2.15 32.92
N GLY A 118 -1.90 2.86 31.80
CA GLY A 118 -1.41 4.25 31.78
C GLY A 118 -2.20 5.23 30.91
N THR A 119 -3.49 4.97 30.66
CA THR A 119 -4.35 5.88 29.89
C THR A 119 -4.37 7.26 30.54
N GLY A 120 -3.94 8.29 29.81
CA GLY A 120 -3.90 9.67 30.30
C GLY A 120 -2.66 10.08 31.11
N VAL A 121 -1.74 9.15 31.38
CA VAL A 121 -0.55 9.43 32.22
C VAL A 121 0.68 9.73 31.34
N SER A 122 1.57 10.61 31.81
CA SER A 122 2.82 10.98 31.15
C SER A 122 4.04 10.60 31.98
N TYR A 123 5.08 10.08 31.32
CA TYR A 123 6.32 9.59 31.93
C TYR A 123 7.58 10.29 31.38
N HIS A 124 7.40 11.28 30.50
CA HIS A 124 8.49 12.14 30.03
C HIS A 124 9.20 12.85 31.18
N ALA A 125 10.47 13.24 30.95
CA ALA A 125 11.27 14.03 31.88
C ALA A 125 10.81 15.49 31.85
N ASP A 126 9.61 15.76 32.35
CA ASP A 126 9.00 17.09 32.39
C ASP A 126 9.87 18.07 33.21
N LEU A 127 10.09 19.29 32.73
CA LEU A 127 10.79 20.33 33.50
C LEU A 127 10.14 20.65 34.86
N LYS A 128 8.87 20.26 35.06
CA LYS A 128 8.13 20.41 36.32
C LYS A 128 8.27 19.23 37.28
N CYS A 129 8.75 18.08 36.82
CA CYS A 129 8.94 16.91 37.69
C CYS A 129 10.35 16.92 38.31
N LYS A 130 10.51 16.17 39.41
CA LYS A 130 11.81 16.03 40.09
C LYS A 130 12.74 15.09 39.31
N ASN A 131 12.20 14.01 38.75
CA ASN A 131 12.98 13.07 37.94
C ASN A 131 13.17 13.59 36.51
N GLN A 132 14.19 14.41 36.28
CA GLN A 132 14.53 14.93 34.96
C GLN A 132 15.62 14.10 34.24
N ARG A 133 15.82 12.83 34.60
CA ARG A 133 16.84 11.99 33.95
C ARG A 133 16.50 11.69 32.48
N LEU A 134 17.53 11.50 31.65
CA LEU A 134 17.40 11.04 30.26
C LEU A 134 16.50 9.80 30.21
N ARG A 135 15.44 9.87 29.41
CA ARG A 135 14.52 8.75 29.22
C ARG A 135 15.07 7.84 28.13
N ARG A 136 15.56 6.67 28.52
CA ARG A 136 15.83 5.54 27.61
C ARG A 136 14.61 4.64 27.58
N HIS A 137 13.79 4.79 26.55
CA HIS A 137 12.57 4.02 26.39
C HIS A 137 12.87 2.73 25.63
N TYR A 138 12.80 1.60 26.32
CA TYR A 138 12.90 0.28 25.70
C TYR A 138 11.52 -0.21 25.26
N LEU A 139 11.27 -0.27 23.95
CA LEU A 139 10.06 -0.86 23.41
C LEU A 139 10.28 -2.37 23.28
N VAL A 140 9.77 -3.11 24.28
CA VAL A 140 9.87 -4.57 24.33
C VAL A 140 8.80 -5.22 23.45
N GLU A 141 7.55 -4.79 23.61
CA GLU A 141 6.41 -5.30 22.86
C GLU A 141 5.66 -4.12 22.26
N ALA A 142 5.77 -3.98 20.95
CA ALA A 142 5.28 -2.82 20.23
C ALA A 142 3.78 -2.92 19.85
N GLY A 143 3.12 -4.03 20.17
CA GLY A 143 1.74 -4.31 19.77
C GLY A 143 1.63 -4.72 18.30
N TRP A 144 0.40 -5.03 17.87
CA TRP A 144 0.11 -5.50 16.51
C TRP A 144 0.00 -4.36 15.51
N THR A 145 -0.23 -3.14 15.99
CA THR A 145 -0.34 -1.95 15.16
C THR A 145 0.70 -0.92 15.56
N ALA A 146 1.31 -0.26 14.58
CA ALA A 146 2.23 0.84 14.89
C ALA A 146 1.54 2.00 15.61
N THR A 147 0.22 2.17 15.45
CA THR A 147 -0.54 3.19 16.19
C THR A 147 -0.44 2.97 17.69
N GLU A 148 -0.55 1.73 18.16
CA GLU A 148 -0.39 1.38 19.58
C GLU A 148 1.03 1.65 20.06
N ALA A 149 2.04 1.26 19.26
CA ALA A 149 3.45 1.56 19.55
C ALA A 149 3.66 3.07 19.74
N ILE A 150 3.19 3.89 18.80
CA ILE A 150 3.34 5.35 18.82
C ILE A 150 2.64 5.96 20.03
N GLN A 151 1.44 5.47 20.38
CA GLN A 151 0.74 5.94 21.57
C GLN A 151 1.54 5.65 22.84
N GLY A 152 2.19 4.49 22.93
CA GLY A 152 3.10 4.15 24.02
C GLY A 152 4.29 5.11 24.08
N LEU A 153 4.96 5.32 22.96
CA LEU A 153 6.10 6.24 22.84
C LEU A 153 5.74 7.69 23.21
N GLY A 154 4.54 8.14 22.83
CA GLY A 154 4.01 9.46 23.18
C GLY A 154 3.75 9.68 24.68
N ARG A 155 3.86 8.64 25.52
CA ARG A 155 3.87 8.80 26.99
C ARG A 155 5.23 9.23 27.52
N THR A 156 6.31 8.99 26.77
CA THR A 156 7.69 9.32 27.18
C THR A 156 8.28 10.48 26.39
N HIS A 157 7.78 10.73 25.18
CA HIS A 157 8.19 11.85 24.33
C HIS A 157 7.07 12.89 24.24
N ARG A 158 7.24 14.04 24.92
CA ARG A 158 6.29 15.17 24.88
C ARG A 158 6.99 16.52 24.90
N ALA A 159 6.25 17.57 24.60
CA ALA A 159 6.68 18.94 24.83
C ALA A 159 7.00 19.17 26.31
N ASN A 160 7.82 20.18 26.62
CA ASN A 160 8.28 20.51 27.98
C ASN A 160 9.21 19.48 28.65
N GLN A 161 9.77 18.54 27.89
CA GLN A 161 10.81 17.64 28.40
C GLN A 161 12.17 18.37 28.54
N ALA A 162 12.90 18.09 29.62
CA ALA A 162 14.22 18.66 29.91
C ALA A 162 15.25 18.32 28.80
N GLN A 163 15.14 17.12 28.23
CA GLN A 163 15.89 16.69 27.06
C GLN A 163 15.09 15.66 26.25
N PRO A 164 15.39 15.49 24.95
CA PRO A 164 14.83 14.41 24.14
C PRO A 164 15.13 13.03 24.74
N CYS A 165 14.16 12.12 24.63
CA CYS A 165 14.34 10.72 25.01
C CYS A 165 15.08 9.92 23.92
N GLU A 166 15.77 8.86 24.34
CA GLU A 166 16.33 7.83 23.45
C GLU A 166 15.31 6.68 23.33
N MET A 167 14.90 6.37 22.10
CA MET A 167 14.01 5.24 21.83
C MET A 167 14.83 4.03 21.40
N ILE A 168 14.68 2.93 22.14
CA ILE A 168 15.40 1.68 21.91
C ILE A 168 14.37 0.62 21.57
N LEU A 169 14.37 0.19 20.30
CA LEU A 169 13.54 -0.92 19.84
C LEU A 169 14.29 -2.22 20.16
N LEU A 170 13.71 -3.06 21.01
CA LEU A 170 14.27 -4.37 21.29
C LEU A 170 13.74 -5.40 20.31
N SER A 171 14.63 -6.29 19.88
CA SER A 171 14.35 -7.37 18.94
C SER A 171 15.05 -8.63 19.41
N THR A 172 14.39 -9.77 19.36
CA THR A 172 15.12 -11.03 19.52
C THR A 172 15.81 -11.43 18.21
N ASN A 173 16.64 -12.46 18.26
CA ASN A 173 17.21 -13.10 17.07
C ASN A 173 16.23 -14.06 16.38
N ILE A 174 14.93 -13.96 16.68
CA ILE A 174 13.87 -14.75 16.06
C ILE A 174 13.37 -13.98 14.84
N ARG A 175 13.64 -14.51 13.64
CA ARG A 175 13.31 -13.82 12.39
C ARG A 175 11.80 -13.61 12.18
N GLY A 176 10.96 -14.41 12.83
CA GLY A 176 9.51 -14.17 12.89
C GLY A 176 9.13 -12.80 13.48
N GLU A 177 9.94 -12.23 14.37
CA GLU A 177 9.66 -10.93 14.99
C GLU A 177 10.00 -9.73 14.07
N VAL A 178 10.89 -9.94 13.10
CA VAL A 178 11.43 -8.89 12.22
C VAL A 178 10.31 -8.15 11.47
N ARG A 179 9.22 -8.83 11.09
CA ARG A 179 8.06 -8.20 10.46
C ARG A 179 7.42 -7.11 11.31
N PHE A 180 7.24 -7.37 12.60
CA PHE A 180 6.57 -6.42 13.50
C PHE A 180 7.44 -5.17 13.65
N LEU A 181 8.73 -5.40 13.83
CA LEU A 181 9.71 -4.33 14.00
C LEU A 181 9.94 -3.52 12.72
N SER A 182 9.95 -4.14 11.53
CA SER A 182 10.09 -3.41 10.27
C SER A 182 8.86 -2.54 9.98
N THR A 183 7.65 -3.06 10.22
CA THR A 183 6.41 -2.31 10.03
C THR A 183 6.33 -1.10 10.97
N ILE A 184 6.79 -1.27 12.21
CA ILE A 184 6.82 -0.20 13.22
C ILE A 184 7.95 0.77 12.93
N GLY A 185 9.14 0.28 12.58
CA GLY A 185 10.32 1.05 12.19
C GLY A 185 10.05 1.96 11.00
N SER A 186 9.54 1.43 9.87
CA SER A 186 9.20 2.25 8.70
C SER A 186 8.17 3.34 9.01
N ARG A 187 7.21 3.06 9.91
CA ARG A 187 6.23 4.06 10.34
C ARG A 187 6.85 5.10 11.29
N LEU A 188 7.77 4.71 12.17
CA LEU A 188 8.52 5.65 13.02
C LEU A 188 9.45 6.56 12.21
N SER A 189 10.08 6.03 11.16
CA SER A 189 10.84 6.81 10.18
C SER A 189 9.96 7.81 9.41
N ALA A 190 8.77 7.38 8.96
CA ALA A 190 7.80 8.26 8.31
C ALA A 190 7.32 9.40 9.23
N LEU A 191 7.38 9.20 10.55
CA LEU A 191 7.03 10.21 11.56
C LEU A 191 8.18 11.17 11.89
N GLY A 192 9.37 10.99 11.32
CA GLY A 192 10.55 11.82 11.62
C GLY A 192 11.11 11.61 13.04
N ALA A 193 10.64 10.57 13.75
CA ALA A 193 11.07 10.27 15.12
C ALA A 193 12.53 9.74 15.18
N ILE A 194 13.01 9.16 14.08
CA ILE A 194 14.42 8.87 13.86
C ILE A 194 15.05 10.11 13.23
N THR A 195 15.52 11.03 14.07
CA THR A 195 16.19 12.24 13.61
C THR A 195 17.53 11.91 12.93
N ARG A 196 17.99 12.83 12.07
CA ARG A 196 19.08 12.71 11.09
C ARG A 196 20.43 12.14 11.58
N GLY A 197 20.63 11.93 12.88
CA GLY A 197 21.91 11.51 13.48
C GLY A 197 22.03 10.05 13.96
N GLN A 198 20.94 9.26 14.01
CA GLN A 198 20.96 7.90 14.62
C GLN A 198 20.99 6.74 13.60
N ARG A 199 21.30 6.99 12.33
CA ARG A 199 21.40 5.95 11.30
C ARG A 199 22.63 5.03 11.43
N ASN A 200 23.56 5.33 12.33
CA ASN A 200 24.92 4.77 12.29
C ASN A 200 25.29 3.73 13.35
N THR A 201 24.36 3.19 14.16
CA THR A 201 24.74 2.22 15.19
C THR A 201 23.80 1.03 15.28
N GLY A 202 24.22 -0.10 14.68
CA GLY A 202 24.27 -1.36 15.43
C GLY A 202 23.39 -2.54 15.01
N SER A 203 22.48 -2.44 14.04
CA SER A 203 21.76 -3.65 13.55
C SER A 203 21.11 -3.48 12.18
N HIS A 204 21.37 -4.42 11.27
CA HIS A 204 20.76 -4.53 9.93
C HIS A 204 19.22 -4.73 9.95
N ILE A 205 18.60 -4.82 11.12
CA ILE A 205 17.15 -5.03 11.32
C ILE A 205 16.34 -3.78 10.98
N PHE A 206 16.97 -2.59 11.00
CA PHE A 206 16.31 -1.30 10.71
C PHE A 206 16.72 -0.69 9.37
N ASP A 207 17.46 -1.43 8.55
CA ASP A 207 17.71 -1.01 7.19
C ASP A 207 16.40 -1.13 6.40
N GLU A 208 15.76 0.01 6.14
CA GLU A 208 14.50 0.09 5.37
C GLU A 208 14.67 -0.50 3.96
N GLU A 209 15.89 -0.51 3.42
CA GLU A 209 16.19 -1.06 2.10
C GLU A 209 16.05 -2.59 2.08
N SER A 210 16.49 -3.27 3.14
CA SER A 210 16.46 -4.74 3.25
C SER A 210 15.24 -5.29 3.98
N ASN A 211 14.42 -4.46 4.64
CA ASN A 211 13.23 -4.94 5.38
C ASN A 211 11.88 -4.45 4.81
N ASN A 212 11.88 -3.92 3.58
CA ASN A 212 10.65 -3.54 2.87
C ASN A 212 9.96 -4.77 2.22
N PHE A 213 9.21 -5.52 3.05
CA PHE A 213 8.44 -6.70 2.61
C PHE A 213 7.22 -6.38 1.73
N THR A 214 6.94 -5.10 1.47
CA THR A 214 5.87 -4.65 0.56
C THR A 214 6.35 -4.32 -0.84
N SER A 215 7.67 -4.35 -1.09
CA SER A 215 8.26 -4.09 -2.40
C SER A 215 7.97 -5.20 -3.42
N ASP A 216 8.07 -4.87 -4.70
CA ASP A 216 8.03 -5.85 -5.78
C ASP A 216 9.17 -6.88 -5.67
N TYR A 217 10.35 -6.46 -5.17
CA TYR A 217 11.46 -7.37 -4.91
C TYR A 217 11.07 -8.46 -3.90
N ALA A 218 10.42 -8.08 -2.81
CA ALA A 218 9.94 -9.02 -1.80
C ALA A 218 8.83 -9.95 -2.34
N TYR A 219 7.95 -9.43 -3.20
CA TYR A 219 6.93 -10.23 -3.87
C TYR A 219 7.53 -11.31 -4.79
N PHE A 220 8.47 -10.93 -5.65
CA PHE A 220 9.13 -11.86 -6.55
C PHE A 220 10.05 -12.84 -5.81
N ALA A 221 10.76 -12.39 -4.78
CA ALA A 221 11.57 -13.25 -3.91
C ALA A 221 10.72 -14.32 -3.21
N LEU A 222 9.50 -13.98 -2.78
CA LEU A 222 8.60 -14.94 -2.16
C LEU A 222 8.11 -16.01 -3.14
N LYS A 223 7.81 -15.61 -4.39
CA LYS A 223 7.45 -16.58 -5.44
C LYS A 223 8.59 -17.56 -5.71
N GLU A 224 9.80 -17.03 -5.81
CA GLU A 224 11.02 -17.81 -6.02
C GLU A 224 11.28 -18.76 -4.85
N PHE A 225 11.13 -18.30 -3.62
CA PHE A 225 11.21 -19.11 -2.40
C PHE A 225 10.30 -20.34 -2.47
N PHE A 226 9.01 -20.19 -2.81
CA PHE A 226 8.10 -21.35 -2.92
C PHE A 226 8.46 -22.27 -4.09
N SER A 227 8.94 -21.69 -5.20
CA SER A 227 9.42 -22.44 -6.35
C SER A 227 10.60 -23.35 -5.97
N ASP A 228 11.54 -22.82 -5.19
CA ASP A 228 12.73 -23.53 -4.75
C ASP A 228 12.44 -24.54 -3.64
N LEU A 229 11.49 -24.22 -2.75
CA LEU A 229 10.98 -25.16 -1.75
C LEU A 229 10.39 -26.42 -2.41
N ALA A 230 9.61 -26.27 -3.48
CA ALA A 230 9.09 -27.41 -4.23
C ALA A 230 10.17 -28.21 -4.98
N ARG A 231 11.23 -27.53 -5.45
CA ARG A 231 12.37 -28.18 -6.11
C ARG A 231 13.41 -28.74 -5.13
N ARG A 232 13.15 -28.71 -3.82
CA ARG A 232 14.08 -29.14 -2.76
C ARG A 232 15.43 -28.43 -2.82
N ARG A 233 15.42 -27.13 -3.14
CA ARG A 233 16.61 -26.26 -3.11
C ARG A 233 16.72 -25.44 -1.82
N ILE A 234 15.88 -25.76 -0.84
CA ILE A 234 15.92 -25.19 0.51
C ILE A 234 16.08 -26.37 1.44
N ASP A 235 17.23 -26.43 2.11
CA ASP A 235 17.59 -27.54 2.98
C ASP A 235 16.76 -27.53 4.28
N GLY A 236 16.66 -28.68 4.94
CA GLY A 236 16.11 -28.80 6.29
C GLY A 236 14.58 -28.91 6.40
N ILE A 237 13.82 -28.74 5.31
CA ILE A 237 12.38 -29.04 5.30
C ILE A 237 11.87 -29.38 3.91
N THR A 238 10.98 -30.37 3.82
CA THR A 238 10.24 -30.64 2.58
C THR A 238 9.01 -29.74 2.47
N ILE A 239 8.51 -29.52 1.25
CA ILE A 239 7.26 -28.77 1.06
C ILE A 239 6.06 -29.41 1.80
N ASP A 240 6.04 -30.74 1.92
CA ASP A 240 4.95 -31.46 2.58
C ASP A 240 5.00 -31.26 4.11
N GLU A 241 6.20 -31.26 4.69
CA GLU A 241 6.41 -30.88 6.10
C GLU A 241 6.07 -29.40 6.34
N PHE A 242 6.49 -28.51 5.44
CA PHE A 242 6.13 -27.10 5.51
C PHE A 242 4.60 -26.92 5.50
N CYS A 243 3.89 -27.59 4.60
CA CYS A 243 2.42 -27.57 4.56
C CYS A 243 1.80 -28.13 5.85
N ARG A 244 2.36 -29.23 6.40
CA ARG A 244 1.91 -29.82 7.66
C ARG A 244 2.05 -28.86 8.84
N PHE A 245 3.20 -28.19 8.98
CA PHE A 245 3.42 -27.26 10.08
C PHE A 245 2.64 -25.95 9.93
N THR A 246 2.48 -25.46 8.71
CA THR A 246 1.83 -24.16 8.45
C THR A 246 0.32 -24.25 8.23
N GLY A 247 -0.20 -25.43 7.91
CA GLY A 247 -1.57 -25.64 7.47
C GLY A 247 -1.87 -25.05 6.07
N LEU A 248 -0.84 -24.68 5.30
CA LEU A 248 -1.01 -24.17 3.93
C LEU A 248 -1.20 -25.33 2.95
N ARG A 249 -2.03 -25.09 1.93
CA ARG A 249 -2.16 -25.99 0.77
C ARG A 249 -1.40 -25.37 -0.39
N LEU A 250 -0.22 -25.91 -0.69
CA LEU A 250 0.65 -25.41 -1.76
C LEU A 250 0.71 -26.31 -2.99
N ARG A 251 0.13 -27.52 -2.92
CA ARG A 251 0.03 -28.46 -4.04
C ARG A 251 -1.41 -28.58 -4.52
N ASN A 252 -1.59 -28.77 -5.83
CA ASN A 252 -2.84 -29.20 -6.42
C ASN A 252 -3.03 -30.73 -6.26
N GLU A 253 -4.19 -31.25 -6.66
CA GLU A 253 -4.52 -32.68 -6.60
C GLU A 253 -3.55 -33.55 -7.40
N ASN A 254 -2.88 -32.98 -8.41
CA ASN A 254 -1.90 -33.64 -9.26
C ASN A 254 -0.45 -33.51 -8.75
N GLY A 255 -0.25 -32.96 -7.54
CA GLY A 255 1.07 -32.81 -6.90
C GLY A 255 1.91 -31.63 -7.39
N GLY A 256 1.45 -30.85 -8.37
CA GLY A 256 2.10 -29.62 -8.85
C GLY A 256 1.89 -28.43 -7.90
N LEU A 257 2.82 -27.46 -7.90
CA LEU A 257 2.72 -26.26 -7.07
C LEU A 257 1.57 -25.35 -7.57
N LEU A 258 0.75 -24.84 -6.65
CA LEU A 258 -0.30 -23.86 -6.94
C LEU A 258 0.29 -22.47 -7.20
N LEU A 259 0.90 -22.27 -8.37
CA LEU A 259 1.54 -21.01 -8.76
C LEU A 259 0.54 -19.83 -8.83
N ASP A 260 -0.70 -20.10 -9.25
CA ASP A 260 -1.76 -19.08 -9.37
C ASP A 260 -2.37 -18.68 -8.02
N ASN A 261 -2.13 -19.46 -6.96
CA ASN A 261 -2.72 -19.23 -5.63
C ASN A 261 -1.69 -19.36 -4.51
N LEU A 262 -0.52 -18.77 -4.71
CA LEU A 262 0.51 -18.68 -3.66
C LEU A 262 0.07 -17.77 -2.52
N PRO A 263 0.45 -18.07 -1.26
CA PRO A 263 0.12 -17.24 -0.13
C PRO A 263 0.76 -15.85 -0.26
N LYS A 264 0.01 -14.81 0.10
CA LYS A 264 0.52 -13.45 0.16
C LYS A 264 1.60 -13.32 1.24
N MET A 265 2.46 -12.29 1.14
CA MET A 265 3.54 -12.02 2.10
C MET A 265 3.08 -12.08 3.56
N ASN A 266 1.98 -11.39 3.88
CA ASN A 266 1.41 -11.38 5.23
C ASN A 266 1.01 -12.78 5.72
N THR A 267 0.50 -13.63 4.82
CA THR A 267 0.15 -15.01 5.14
C THR A 267 1.42 -15.83 5.38
N PHE A 268 2.40 -15.75 4.50
CA PHE A 268 3.70 -16.43 4.66
C PHE A 268 4.35 -16.11 6.00
N LEU A 269 4.53 -14.82 6.31
CA LEU A 269 5.16 -14.38 7.55
C LEU A 269 4.38 -14.82 8.80
N ASN A 270 3.05 -14.76 8.77
CA ASN A 270 2.22 -15.26 9.87
C ASN A 270 2.37 -16.77 10.07
N ARG A 271 2.51 -17.54 8.98
CA ARG A 271 2.68 -18.99 9.05
C ARG A 271 4.08 -19.39 9.51
N LEU A 272 5.09 -18.57 9.23
CA LEU A 272 6.44 -18.78 9.73
C LEU A 272 6.47 -18.83 11.26
N LEU A 273 5.67 -18.01 11.95
CA LEU A 273 5.58 -17.99 13.42
C LEU A 273 5.16 -19.32 14.05
N ALA A 274 4.52 -20.21 13.28
CA ALA A 274 4.12 -21.54 13.75
C ALA A 274 5.27 -22.56 13.73
N LEU A 275 6.41 -22.24 13.11
CA LEU A 275 7.53 -23.15 12.98
C LEU A 275 8.46 -23.10 14.20
N PRO A 276 9.22 -24.16 14.50
CA PRO A 276 10.33 -24.09 15.45
C PRO A 276 11.33 -22.99 15.08
N ILE A 277 11.91 -22.29 16.08
CA ILE A 277 12.78 -21.11 15.87
C ILE A 277 13.92 -21.39 14.87
N GLY A 278 14.56 -22.56 14.95
CA GLY A 278 15.61 -22.93 14.00
C GLY A 278 15.12 -22.98 12.55
N LEU A 279 13.94 -23.56 12.32
CA LEU A 279 13.31 -23.59 11.00
C LEU A 279 12.84 -22.20 10.56
N GLN A 280 12.30 -21.39 11.47
CA GLN A 280 11.94 -19.99 11.17
C GLN A 280 13.15 -19.24 10.62
N ASN A 281 14.26 -19.28 11.35
CA ASN A 281 15.46 -18.53 11.01
C ASN A 281 16.05 -19.02 9.69
N MET A 282 16.15 -20.33 9.48
CA MET A 282 16.65 -20.90 8.23
C MET A 282 15.80 -20.50 7.02
N LEU A 283 14.48 -20.67 7.11
CA LEU A 283 13.59 -20.36 5.99
C LEU A 283 13.51 -18.87 5.71
N PHE A 284 13.53 -18.05 6.75
CA PHE A 284 13.57 -16.60 6.58
C PHE A 284 14.88 -16.14 5.95
N SER A 285 16.02 -16.69 6.37
CA SER A 285 17.32 -16.37 5.75
C SER A 285 17.35 -16.79 4.27
N ALA A 286 16.77 -17.93 3.91
CA ALA A 286 16.64 -18.34 2.51
C ALA A 286 15.78 -17.34 1.69
N PHE A 287 14.70 -16.83 2.27
CA PHE A 287 13.89 -15.77 1.66
C PHE A 287 14.64 -14.43 1.55
N GLU A 288 15.29 -14.00 2.64
CA GLU A 288 16.05 -12.75 2.75
C GLU A 288 17.18 -12.71 1.72
N GLN A 289 17.91 -13.81 1.55
CA GLN A 289 18.95 -13.95 0.52
C GLN A 289 18.41 -13.68 -0.88
N ARG A 290 17.30 -14.32 -1.28
CA ARG A 290 16.68 -14.12 -2.60
C ARG A 290 16.24 -12.68 -2.82
N MET A 291 15.74 -12.04 -1.77
CA MET A 291 15.35 -10.63 -1.84
C MET A 291 16.58 -9.73 -2.00
N ASN A 292 17.64 -9.97 -1.23
CA ASN A 292 18.89 -9.21 -1.32
C ASN A 292 19.55 -9.37 -2.70
N ASP A 293 19.63 -10.59 -3.23
CA ASP A 293 20.17 -10.85 -4.57
C ASP A 293 19.42 -10.05 -5.66
N ARG A 294 18.10 -9.94 -5.53
CA ARG A 294 17.27 -9.13 -6.43
C ARG A 294 17.50 -7.64 -6.26
N ILE A 295 17.64 -7.16 -5.03
CA ILE A 295 17.95 -5.77 -4.73
C ILE A 295 19.33 -5.42 -5.29
N GLU A 296 20.33 -6.26 -5.10
CA GLU A 296 21.68 -6.08 -5.64
C GLU A 296 21.67 -6.07 -7.17
N ALA A 297 20.96 -7.00 -7.81
CA ALA A 297 20.80 -7.00 -9.27
C ALA A 297 20.12 -5.72 -9.78
N ALA A 298 19.08 -5.25 -9.09
CA ALA A 298 18.39 -4.00 -9.42
C ALA A 298 19.23 -2.75 -9.14
N LYS A 299 20.14 -2.79 -8.16
CA LYS A 299 21.09 -1.70 -7.92
C LYS A 299 22.15 -1.68 -9.02
N ALA A 300 22.68 -2.84 -9.40
CA ALA A 300 23.70 -2.97 -10.42
C ALA A 300 23.23 -2.52 -11.81
N ASN A 301 21.96 -2.76 -12.16
CA ASN A 301 21.38 -2.36 -13.44
C ASN A 301 20.70 -0.97 -13.41
N GLY A 302 20.76 -0.26 -12.28
CA GLY A 302 20.15 1.07 -12.11
C GLY A 302 18.63 1.10 -11.99
N SER A 303 17.95 -0.05 -11.85
CA SER A 303 16.49 -0.15 -11.76
C SER A 303 15.98 -0.33 -10.31
N TYR A 304 16.74 0.11 -9.30
CA TYR A 304 16.40 -0.07 -7.89
C TYR A 304 15.42 0.99 -7.36
N ASP A 305 14.29 0.55 -6.80
CA ASP A 305 13.22 1.39 -6.25
C ASP A 305 13.13 1.31 -4.71
N ARG A 306 13.09 2.46 -4.02
CA ARG A 306 13.27 2.62 -2.57
C ARG A 306 11.98 2.91 -1.76
N GLY A 307 10.79 2.90 -2.36
CA GLY A 307 9.52 2.95 -1.61
C GLY A 307 9.11 4.29 -0.98
N VAL A 308 9.97 5.32 -0.97
CA VAL A 308 9.51 6.70 -1.19
C VAL A 308 9.62 6.88 -2.69
N GLU A 309 8.48 6.92 -3.38
CA GLU A 309 8.49 7.19 -4.82
C GLU A 309 8.98 8.62 -5.01
N ASN A 310 10.25 8.76 -5.38
CA ASN A 310 10.74 10.00 -5.97
C ASN A 310 10.00 10.11 -7.30
N LEU A 311 9.16 11.14 -7.46
CA LEU A 311 8.64 11.43 -8.78
C LEU A 311 9.79 11.97 -9.60
N PHE A 312 10.00 11.34 -10.76
CA PHE A 312 10.92 11.81 -11.78
C PHE A 312 10.13 12.38 -12.95
N ALA A 313 10.68 13.44 -13.53
CA ALA A 313 10.16 14.11 -14.71
C ALA A 313 11.35 14.64 -15.49
N ASP A 314 11.39 14.41 -16.80
CA ASP A 314 12.54 14.78 -17.65
C ASP A 314 12.85 16.29 -17.60
N GLY A 315 11.80 17.13 -17.56
CA GLY A 315 11.90 18.59 -17.44
C GLY A 315 11.69 19.12 -16.02
N GLY A 316 11.49 18.23 -15.04
CA GLY A 316 11.19 18.59 -13.65
C GLY A 316 9.70 18.84 -13.34
N PHE A 317 9.48 19.52 -12.23
CA PHE A 317 8.18 19.83 -11.65
C PHE A 317 7.99 21.35 -11.47
N GLU A 318 7.10 21.94 -12.24
CA GLU A 318 6.76 23.37 -12.15
C GLU A 318 5.62 23.56 -11.13
N LEU A 319 5.89 24.31 -10.05
CA LEU A 319 4.85 24.67 -9.08
C LEU A 319 3.92 25.73 -9.70
N VAL A 320 2.64 25.39 -9.84
CA VAL A 320 1.62 26.27 -10.42
C VAL A 320 0.96 27.11 -9.34
N GLU A 321 0.47 26.45 -8.29
CA GLU A 321 -0.32 27.08 -7.24
C GLU A 321 -0.14 26.36 -5.91
N SER A 322 -0.35 27.06 -4.79
CA SER A 322 -0.35 26.48 -3.45
C SER A 322 -1.58 26.95 -2.67
N GLN A 323 -2.47 26.01 -2.34
CA GLN A 323 -3.70 26.27 -1.59
C GLN A 323 -3.57 25.75 -0.16
N VAL A 324 -3.77 26.60 0.84
CA VAL A 324 -3.82 26.16 2.24
C VAL A 324 -5.11 25.39 2.47
N LEU A 325 -5.00 24.12 2.88
CA LEU A 325 -6.12 23.25 3.24
C LEU A 325 -6.54 23.41 4.70
N ASN A 326 -5.56 23.54 5.60
CA ASN A 326 -5.82 23.64 7.03
C ASN A 326 -4.68 24.36 7.75
N VAL A 327 -5.03 25.13 8.79
CA VAL A 327 -4.07 25.67 9.77
C VAL A 327 -4.30 24.93 11.08
N HIS A 328 -3.26 24.29 11.60
CA HIS A 328 -3.33 23.48 12.81
C HIS A 328 -3.13 24.36 14.05
N ASN A 329 -3.55 23.88 15.22
CA ASN A 329 -3.42 24.61 16.50
C ASN A 329 -1.97 24.98 16.84
N SER A 330 -0.98 24.27 16.28
CA SER A 330 0.44 24.58 16.41
C SER A 330 0.91 25.73 15.51
N GLY A 331 0.03 26.32 14.69
CA GLY A 331 0.37 27.29 13.65
C GLY A 331 0.90 26.67 12.35
N ALA A 332 1.21 25.37 12.34
CA ALA A 332 1.63 24.67 11.13
C ALA A 332 0.50 24.61 10.10
N GLN A 333 0.86 24.67 8.81
CA GLN A 333 -0.10 24.62 7.71
C GLN A 333 -0.04 23.28 6.99
N THR A 334 -1.17 22.88 6.41
CA THR A 334 -1.23 21.84 5.39
C THR A 334 -1.65 22.44 4.08
N ILE A 335 -0.84 22.24 3.06
CA ILE A 335 -0.91 22.95 1.79
C ILE A 335 -1.05 21.92 0.68
N CYS A 336 -1.99 22.14 -0.23
CA CYS A 336 -2.06 21.42 -1.49
C CYS A 336 -1.31 22.22 -2.56
N HIS A 337 -0.26 21.62 -3.12
CA HIS A 337 0.48 22.17 -4.25
C HIS A 337 -0.08 21.60 -5.56
N THR A 338 -0.47 22.48 -6.48
CA THR A 338 -0.75 22.13 -7.87
C THR A 338 0.56 22.23 -8.64
N ILE A 339 0.97 21.15 -9.29
CA ILE A 339 2.29 21.02 -9.91
C ILE A 339 2.10 20.48 -11.33
N ASP A 340 2.75 21.10 -12.31
CA ASP A 340 2.85 20.57 -13.66
C ASP A 340 4.13 19.73 -13.78
N LYS A 341 3.95 18.42 -13.98
CA LYS A 341 5.01 17.46 -14.25
C LYS A 341 5.37 17.51 -15.74
N LEU A 342 6.65 17.72 -16.05
CA LEU A 342 7.18 17.87 -17.40
C LEU A 342 7.87 16.59 -17.87
N ASP A 343 7.17 15.77 -18.66
CA ASP A 343 7.73 14.54 -19.26
C ASP A 343 8.05 14.77 -20.74
N ARG A 344 9.12 14.15 -21.27
CA ARG A 344 9.40 14.17 -22.70
C ARG A 344 8.50 13.18 -23.44
N TYR A 345 8.23 13.49 -24.70
CA TYR A 345 7.60 12.53 -25.60
C TYR A 345 8.61 11.43 -25.99
N ALA A 346 8.12 10.21 -26.16
CA ALA A 346 8.85 9.19 -26.87
C ALA A 346 8.84 9.56 -28.36
N ILE A 347 10.01 9.95 -28.87
CA ILE A 347 10.20 10.32 -30.28
C ILE A 347 10.85 9.14 -31.00
N THR A 348 10.25 8.71 -32.11
CA THR A 348 10.84 7.71 -32.99
C THR A 348 11.30 8.39 -34.27
N THR A 349 12.61 8.48 -34.47
CA THR A 349 13.18 9.09 -35.69
C THR A 349 12.88 8.24 -36.93
N ILE A 350 12.95 8.85 -38.12
CA ILE A 350 12.75 8.14 -39.40
C ILE A 350 13.68 6.92 -39.51
N SER A 351 14.97 7.09 -39.18
CA SER A 351 15.96 6.00 -39.27
C SER A 351 15.60 4.83 -38.35
N GLN A 352 15.23 5.10 -37.09
CA GLN A 352 14.78 4.07 -36.15
C GLN A 352 13.50 3.38 -36.63
N ALA A 353 12.54 4.16 -37.10
CA ALA A 353 11.28 3.66 -37.63
C ALA A 353 11.51 2.73 -38.85
N GLN A 354 12.42 3.10 -39.76
CA GLN A 354 12.82 2.27 -40.91
C GLN A 354 13.55 0.99 -40.49
N GLN A 355 14.44 1.07 -39.50
CA GLN A 355 15.14 -0.09 -38.96
C GLN A 355 14.18 -1.06 -38.25
N ILE A 356 13.17 -0.55 -37.54
CA ILE A 356 12.14 -1.39 -36.92
C ILE A 356 11.25 -2.01 -37.99
N ALA A 357 10.91 -1.25 -39.04
CA ALA A 357 10.14 -1.76 -40.16
C ALA A 357 10.89 -2.81 -41.00
N SER A 358 12.23 -2.82 -40.98
CA SER A 358 13.02 -3.83 -41.70
C SER A 358 13.05 -5.19 -41.00
N THR A 359 12.63 -5.26 -39.73
CA THR A 359 12.35 -6.52 -39.05
C THR A 359 11.15 -7.22 -39.72
N GLN A 360 11.24 -8.55 -39.93
CA GLN A 360 10.12 -9.31 -40.48
C GLN A 360 8.89 -9.13 -39.56
N ASN A 361 7.74 -8.74 -40.15
CA ASN A 361 6.42 -8.54 -39.54
C ASN A 361 6.00 -7.10 -39.15
N PHE A 362 6.75 -6.05 -39.47
CA PHE A 362 6.26 -4.67 -39.33
C PHE A 362 5.82 -4.07 -40.68
N ARG A 363 4.73 -3.31 -40.65
CA ARG A 363 4.11 -2.61 -41.80
C ARG A 363 3.76 -1.17 -41.41
N TYR A 364 3.54 -0.33 -42.42
CA TYR A 364 3.26 1.10 -42.25
C TYR A 364 1.76 1.34 -42.29
N TYR A 365 1.27 2.19 -41.42
CA TYR A 365 -0.15 2.42 -41.24
C TYR A 365 -0.48 3.90 -41.12
N ARG A 366 -1.69 4.25 -41.57
CA ARG A 366 -2.31 5.55 -41.37
C ARG A 366 -3.65 5.39 -40.67
N HIS A 367 -3.87 6.18 -39.62
CA HIS A 367 -5.14 6.17 -38.89
C HIS A 367 -6.24 6.80 -39.75
N VAL A 368 -7.35 6.08 -39.93
CA VAL A 368 -8.44 6.42 -40.88
C VAL A 368 -9.02 7.82 -40.66
N LYS A 369 -9.18 8.23 -39.40
CA LYS A 369 -9.81 9.52 -39.04
C LYS A 369 -8.83 10.66 -38.78
N THR A 370 -7.76 10.39 -38.03
CA THR A 370 -6.86 11.43 -37.53
C THR A 370 -5.65 11.65 -38.44
N ASN A 371 -5.47 10.83 -39.48
CA ASN A 371 -4.30 10.80 -40.34
C ASN A 371 -2.96 10.63 -39.58
N LYS A 372 -3.00 10.17 -38.33
CA LYS A 372 -1.79 9.79 -37.59
C LYS A 372 -1.06 8.66 -38.30
N LEU A 373 0.25 8.64 -38.16
CA LEU A 373 1.11 7.63 -38.79
C LEU A 373 1.61 6.66 -37.73
N ALA A 374 1.71 5.38 -38.09
CA ALA A 374 2.26 4.37 -37.21
C ALA A 374 2.95 3.26 -38.00
N ILE A 375 3.88 2.57 -37.34
CA ILE A 375 4.45 1.32 -37.82
C ILE A 375 3.99 0.24 -36.85
N ALA A 376 3.39 -0.83 -37.34
CA ALA A 376 2.82 -1.88 -36.51
C ALA A 376 3.18 -3.28 -37.00
N GLY A 377 3.29 -4.21 -36.06
CA GLY A 377 3.78 -5.56 -36.29
C GLY A 377 3.83 -6.37 -35.00
N GLY A 378 4.38 -7.58 -35.06
CA GLY A 378 4.55 -8.44 -33.88
C GLY A 378 3.23 -8.76 -33.19
N ILE A 379 2.43 -9.65 -33.82
CA ILE A 379 1.16 -10.10 -33.26
C ILE A 379 1.45 -11.06 -32.09
N ASP A 380 0.82 -10.79 -30.95
CA ASP A 380 0.89 -11.63 -29.75
C ASP A 380 -0.53 -11.86 -29.19
N THR A 381 -0.70 -12.90 -28.37
CA THR A 381 -2.00 -13.28 -27.82
C THR A 381 -2.11 -12.92 -26.35
N ARG A 382 -3.16 -12.18 -25.99
CA ARG A 382 -3.40 -11.74 -24.61
C ARG A 382 -4.71 -12.29 -24.08
N ILE A 383 -4.67 -12.84 -22.87
CA ILE A 383 -5.88 -13.24 -22.13
C ILE A 383 -6.45 -12.02 -21.40
N LYS A 384 -7.71 -11.70 -21.67
CA LYS A 384 -8.45 -10.60 -21.04
C LYS A 384 -8.75 -10.93 -19.58
N ARG A 385 -8.30 -10.05 -18.66
CA ARG A 385 -8.38 -10.25 -17.20
C ARG A 385 -9.82 -10.31 -16.65
N ASN A 386 -10.80 -9.81 -17.38
CA ASN A 386 -12.19 -9.66 -16.94
C ASN A 386 -13.09 -10.85 -17.33
N ASN A 387 -12.81 -11.53 -18.44
CA ASN A 387 -13.65 -12.61 -18.96
C ASN A 387 -12.87 -13.86 -19.40
N GLY A 388 -11.53 -13.86 -19.34
CA GLY A 388 -10.70 -14.99 -19.73
C GLY A 388 -10.62 -15.22 -21.25
N GLU A 389 -11.20 -14.35 -22.07
CA GLU A 389 -11.13 -14.46 -23.53
C GLU A 389 -9.71 -14.20 -24.03
N THR A 390 -9.28 -15.01 -24.99
CA THR A 390 -8.00 -14.84 -25.67
C THR A 390 -8.20 -13.90 -26.86
N VAL A 391 -7.44 -12.82 -26.93
CA VAL A 391 -7.52 -11.83 -28.00
C VAL A 391 -6.13 -11.54 -28.55
N GLU A 392 -6.00 -11.57 -29.87
CA GLU A 392 -4.78 -11.15 -30.55
C GLU A 392 -4.58 -9.65 -30.41
N THR A 393 -3.33 -9.26 -30.21
CA THR A 393 -2.89 -7.88 -30.04
C THR A 393 -1.74 -7.60 -30.99
N ILE A 394 -1.64 -6.36 -31.44
CA ILE A 394 -0.56 -5.90 -32.31
C ILE A 394 0.21 -4.79 -31.61
N LEU A 395 1.52 -4.80 -31.81
CA LEU A 395 2.43 -3.78 -31.33
C LEU A 395 2.56 -2.69 -32.39
N PHE A 396 2.46 -1.42 -31.99
CA PHE A 396 2.63 -0.29 -32.90
C PHE A 396 3.43 0.85 -32.27
N ILE A 397 4.04 1.65 -33.13
CA ILE A 397 4.85 2.82 -32.80
C ILE A 397 4.35 4.01 -33.62
N GLU A 398 4.24 5.17 -32.98
CA GLU A 398 3.95 6.45 -33.62
C GLU A 398 5.23 7.32 -33.67
N PRO A 399 5.31 8.35 -34.53
CA PRO A 399 6.45 9.28 -34.54
C PRO A 399 6.65 9.95 -33.17
N VAL A 400 5.55 10.23 -32.49
CA VAL A 400 5.49 10.90 -31.20
C VAL A 400 4.40 10.25 -30.35
N SER A 401 4.77 9.75 -29.19
CA SER A 401 3.84 9.12 -28.24
C SER A 401 4.27 9.33 -26.79
N THR A 402 3.44 8.94 -25.83
CA THR A 402 3.79 8.96 -24.40
C THR A 402 4.68 7.79 -24.00
N ILE A 403 4.58 6.67 -24.71
CA ILE A 403 5.42 5.49 -24.57
C ILE A 403 5.79 5.01 -25.97
N GLN A 404 7.03 4.58 -26.17
CA GLN A 404 7.56 4.25 -27.49
C GLN A 404 6.79 3.10 -28.16
N TRP A 405 6.46 2.06 -27.39
CA TRP A 405 5.76 0.87 -27.86
C TRP A 405 4.36 0.81 -27.29
N GLN A 406 3.37 0.66 -28.16
CA GLN A 406 1.96 0.60 -27.79
C GLN A 406 1.33 -0.71 -28.26
N THR A 407 0.41 -1.25 -27.48
CA THR A 407 -0.27 -2.52 -27.80
C THR A 407 -1.78 -2.33 -27.82
N ILE A 408 -2.44 -2.89 -28.81
CA ILE A 408 -3.90 -2.80 -28.98
C ILE A 408 -4.46 -4.09 -29.58
N ASP A 409 -5.70 -4.44 -29.22
CA ASP A 409 -6.43 -5.58 -29.80
C ASP A 409 -6.43 -5.47 -31.34
N LEU A 410 -5.97 -6.53 -32.01
CA LEU A 410 -5.78 -6.57 -33.46
C LEU A 410 -7.07 -6.24 -34.24
N PRO A 411 -8.27 -6.76 -33.87
CA PRO A 411 -9.52 -6.41 -34.56
C PRO A 411 -9.91 -4.93 -34.41
N ILE A 412 -9.45 -4.25 -33.35
CA ILE A 412 -9.67 -2.81 -33.17
C ILE A 412 -8.67 -2.04 -34.03
N PHE A 413 -7.41 -2.46 -34.03
CA PHE A 413 -6.36 -1.85 -34.84
C PHE A 413 -6.74 -1.82 -36.33
N GLN A 414 -7.13 -2.97 -36.89
CA GLN A 414 -7.51 -3.11 -38.29
C GLN A 414 -8.71 -2.24 -38.71
N LYS A 415 -9.56 -1.82 -37.77
CA LYS A 415 -10.67 -0.88 -38.03
C LYS A 415 -10.22 0.58 -38.02
N LEU A 416 -9.18 0.90 -37.26
CA LEU A 416 -8.71 2.27 -37.03
C LEU A 416 -7.54 2.66 -37.93
N TRP A 417 -6.78 1.68 -38.41
CA TRP A 417 -5.53 1.87 -39.13
C TRP A 417 -5.56 1.10 -40.46
N VAL A 418 -5.20 1.81 -41.54
CA VAL A 418 -5.11 1.24 -42.89
C VAL A 418 -3.65 1.15 -43.27
N GLU A 419 -3.26 0.01 -43.82
CA GLU A 419 -1.90 -0.21 -44.31
C GLU A 419 -1.63 0.72 -45.50
N VAL A 420 -0.45 1.34 -45.50
CA VAL A 420 -0.01 2.27 -46.54
C VAL A 420 1.37 1.90 -47.03
N ASN A 421 1.68 2.22 -48.29
CA ASN A 421 3.04 2.10 -48.81
C ASN A 421 3.89 3.29 -48.35
N THR A 422 5.21 3.08 -48.23
CA THR A 422 6.18 4.14 -47.92
C THR A 422 6.43 5.06 -49.11
N GLU A 423 5.45 5.90 -49.43
CA GLU A 423 5.67 7.03 -50.33
C GLU A 423 6.56 8.07 -49.64
N PRO A 424 7.36 8.87 -50.38
CA PRO A 424 8.18 9.94 -49.80
C PRO A 424 7.39 10.88 -48.86
N GLN A 425 6.10 11.07 -49.15
CA GLN A 425 5.19 11.89 -48.35
C GLN A 425 4.94 11.34 -46.93
N TYR A 426 5.02 10.02 -46.72
CA TYR A 426 4.84 9.38 -45.41
C TYR A 426 5.91 9.84 -44.42
N TRP A 427 7.17 9.80 -44.83
CA TRP A 427 8.29 10.19 -43.97
C TRP A 427 8.38 11.71 -43.78
N THR A 428 8.00 12.50 -44.79
CA THR A 428 7.86 13.96 -44.63
C THR A 428 6.83 14.30 -43.54
N GLN A 429 5.67 13.63 -43.55
CA GLN A 429 4.64 13.81 -42.51
C GLN A 429 5.09 13.29 -41.15
N TRP A 430 5.83 12.19 -41.11
CA TRP A 430 6.43 11.65 -39.88
C TRP A 430 7.37 12.68 -39.22
N GLN A 431 8.27 13.27 -40.01
CA GLN A 431 9.17 14.32 -39.53
C GLN A 431 8.41 15.58 -39.11
N GLN A 432 7.36 15.95 -39.85
CA GLN A 432 6.54 17.12 -39.52
C GLN A 432 5.86 16.95 -38.15
N GLN A 433 5.35 15.76 -37.82
CA GLN A 433 4.76 15.47 -36.51
C GLN A 433 5.79 15.59 -35.38
N ILE A 434 7.03 15.13 -35.61
CA ILE A 434 8.14 15.32 -34.66
C ILE A 434 8.44 16.80 -34.47
N ASN A 435 8.58 17.57 -35.56
CA ASN A 435 8.96 18.99 -35.51
C ASN A 435 7.90 19.88 -34.85
N LEU A 436 6.61 19.53 -34.98
CA LEU A 436 5.50 20.27 -34.36
C LEU A 436 5.28 19.91 -32.89
N THR A 437 6.02 18.94 -32.36
CA THR A 437 5.83 18.47 -30.98
C THR A 437 6.56 19.36 -29.99
N PRO A 438 5.87 19.89 -28.95
CA PRO A 438 6.51 20.62 -27.87
C PRO A 438 7.56 19.78 -27.16
N GLU A 439 8.62 20.41 -26.65
CA GLU A 439 9.72 19.70 -25.97
C GLU A 439 9.25 18.87 -24.76
N TYR A 440 8.28 19.38 -23.99
CA TYR A 440 7.71 18.70 -22.82
C TYR A 440 6.19 18.58 -22.91
N ARG A 441 5.69 17.44 -22.45
CA ARG A 441 4.29 17.21 -22.11
C ARG A 441 4.04 17.62 -20.67
N LYS A 442 3.10 18.55 -20.46
CA LYS A 442 2.65 18.93 -19.12
C LYS A 442 1.52 18.03 -18.65
N SER A 443 1.73 17.33 -17.53
CA SER A 443 0.69 16.59 -16.80
C SER A 443 0.52 17.17 -15.39
N ARG A 444 -0.72 17.43 -14.99
CA ARG A 444 -1.00 18.10 -13.72
C ARG A 444 -1.12 17.09 -12.59
N ILE A 445 -0.43 17.35 -11.49
CA ILE A 445 -0.51 16.57 -10.26
C ILE A 445 -0.82 17.48 -9.07
N TYR A 446 -1.44 16.92 -8.04
CA TYR A 446 -1.75 17.62 -6.80
C TYR A 446 -1.02 16.93 -5.64
N LEU A 447 -0.25 17.68 -4.85
CA LEU A 447 0.56 17.15 -3.77
C LEU A 447 0.21 17.86 -2.46
N VAL A 448 -0.37 17.14 -1.50
CA VAL A 448 -0.70 17.67 -0.19
C VAL A 448 0.49 17.49 0.76
N CYS A 449 1.07 18.59 1.21
CA CYS A 449 2.27 18.67 2.04
C CYS A 449 1.95 19.25 3.43
N GLY A 450 2.76 18.89 4.44
CA GLY A 450 2.62 19.38 5.81
C GLY A 450 2.07 18.34 6.79
N LEU A 451 1.33 18.77 7.82
CA LEU A 451 0.76 17.88 8.83
C LEU A 451 -0.47 17.12 8.29
N LEU A 452 -0.22 15.93 7.72
CA LEU A 452 -1.26 15.10 7.09
C LEU A 452 -2.11 14.31 8.09
N LEU A 453 -1.55 13.92 9.24
CA LEU A 453 -2.24 13.05 10.21
C LEU A 453 -3.55 13.64 10.75
N PRO A 454 -3.62 14.93 11.16
CA PRO A 454 -4.86 15.47 11.73
C PRO A 454 -5.99 15.56 10.70
N ILE A 455 -5.64 15.62 9.41
CA ILE A 455 -6.60 15.75 8.31
C ILE A 455 -6.81 14.44 7.55
N TRP A 456 -6.24 13.34 8.01
CA TRP A 456 -6.14 12.08 7.26
C TRP A 456 -7.49 11.52 6.82
N LYS A 457 -8.51 11.67 7.65
CA LYS A 457 -9.89 11.21 7.37
C LYS A 457 -10.58 11.95 6.23
N LYS A 458 -10.08 13.16 5.89
CA LYS A 458 -10.61 14.04 4.83
C LYS A 458 -9.91 13.83 3.49
N LEU A 459 -8.89 12.98 3.45
CA LEU A 459 -8.16 12.63 2.23
C LEU A 459 -8.63 11.26 1.71
N PRO A 460 -8.47 10.94 0.41
CA PRO A 460 -8.87 9.65 -0.18
C PRO A 460 -8.32 8.41 0.54
N LYS A 461 -8.84 7.20 0.27
CA LYS A 461 -8.37 5.98 0.98
C LYS A 461 -7.08 5.38 0.42
N TYR A 462 -6.77 5.59 -0.86
CA TYR A 462 -5.59 5.05 -1.52
C TYR A 462 -4.64 6.16 -1.92
N SER A 463 -3.51 6.33 -1.23
CA SER A 463 -2.41 7.17 -1.77
C SER A 463 -1.07 6.85 -1.12
N GLN A 464 -0.04 6.83 -1.96
CA GLN A 464 1.37 6.81 -1.56
C GLN A 464 1.86 8.22 -1.23
N VAL A 465 2.94 8.31 -0.46
CA VAL A 465 3.66 9.56 -0.20
C VAL A 465 4.78 9.67 -1.23
N TYR A 466 4.83 10.81 -1.90
CA TYR A 466 5.79 11.12 -2.94
C TYR A 466 6.76 12.19 -2.48
N ARG A 467 8.00 12.06 -2.93
CA ARG A 467 8.99 13.13 -2.86
C ARG A 467 9.24 13.65 -4.27
N LEU A 468 9.33 14.96 -4.43
CA LEU A 468 9.78 15.57 -5.67
C LEU A 468 10.58 16.83 -5.36
N GLU A 469 11.43 17.22 -6.30
CA GLU A 469 12.14 18.49 -6.29
C GLU A 469 11.60 19.34 -7.43
N THR A 470 11.10 20.53 -7.10
CA THR A 470 10.57 21.47 -8.10
C THR A 470 11.70 22.20 -8.82
N ASN A 471 11.41 22.75 -10.00
CA ASN A 471 12.39 23.52 -10.78
C ASN A 471 12.92 24.76 -10.05
N ASP A 472 12.21 25.24 -9.03
CA ASP A 472 12.68 26.31 -8.13
C ASP A 472 13.41 25.80 -6.88
N ASN A 473 13.93 24.55 -6.93
CA ASN A 473 14.73 23.88 -5.91
C ASN A 473 14.01 23.66 -4.56
N ARG A 474 12.68 23.54 -4.55
CA ARG A 474 11.94 23.14 -3.34
C ARG A 474 11.78 21.64 -3.31
N THR A 475 12.25 21.01 -2.25
CA THR A 475 11.91 19.60 -1.98
C THR A 475 10.53 19.53 -1.34
N LEU A 476 9.57 18.96 -2.06
CA LEU A 476 8.22 18.71 -1.55
C LEU A 476 8.07 17.24 -1.19
N LEU A 477 7.52 16.99 -0.01
CA LEU A 477 7.18 15.66 0.48
C LEU A 477 5.71 15.67 0.89
N GLY A 478 4.90 14.90 0.19
CA GLY A 478 3.47 14.97 0.37
C GLY A 478 2.71 13.83 -0.27
N ARG A 479 1.40 13.86 -0.08
CA ARG A 479 0.49 12.85 -0.58
C ARG A 479 -0.04 13.27 -1.94
N LYS A 480 0.14 12.44 -2.97
CA LYS A 480 -0.43 12.70 -4.29
C LYS A 480 -1.94 12.48 -4.25
N ILE A 481 -2.69 13.45 -4.78
CA ILE A 481 -4.13 13.37 -4.98
C ILE A 481 -4.39 13.26 -6.48
N GLU A 482 -5.23 12.31 -6.86
CA GLU A 482 -5.63 12.15 -8.25
C GLU A 482 -6.54 13.32 -8.67
N GLY A 483 -6.40 13.81 -9.90
CA GLY A 483 -7.10 15.03 -10.35
C GLY A 483 -8.63 14.99 -10.22
N HIS A 484 -9.25 13.81 -10.32
CA HIS A 484 -10.70 13.64 -10.13
C HIS A 484 -11.15 13.69 -8.66
N GLU A 485 -10.24 13.52 -7.71
CA GLU A 485 -10.54 13.53 -6.27
C GLU A 485 -10.31 14.90 -5.63
N ILE A 486 -9.57 15.79 -6.30
CA ILE A 486 -9.13 17.06 -5.70
C ILE A 486 -10.30 17.98 -5.33
N GLU A 487 -11.36 18.01 -6.13
CA GLU A 487 -12.55 18.81 -5.87
C GLU A 487 -13.23 18.35 -4.57
N LYS A 488 -13.39 17.03 -4.41
CA LYS A 488 -13.93 16.44 -3.18
C LYS A 488 -13.03 16.74 -1.98
N VAL A 489 -11.71 16.69 -2.15
CA VAL A 489 -10.76 17.07 -1.09
C VAL A 489 -10.99 18.52 -0.67
N PHE A 490 -11.08 19.47 -1.60
CA PHE A 490 -11.34 20.88 -1.27
C PHE A 490 -12.70 21.10 -0.58
N GLN A 491 -13.75 20.38 -1.01
CA GLN A 491 -15.05 20.42 -0.33
C GLN A 491 -14.98 19.97 1.14
N GLU A 492 -14.22 18.91 1.45
CA GLU A 492 -14.02 18.43 2.83
C GLU A 492 -13.29 19.45 3.75
N PHE A 493 -12.58 20.41 3.15
CA PHE A 493 -11.93 21.53 3.85
C PHE A 493 -12.76 22.82 3.83
N GLY A 494 -14.00 22.79 3.32
CA GLY A 494 -14.86 23.98 3.25
C GLY A 494 -14.38 25.01 2.23
N LEU A 495 -13.52 24.61 1.30
CA LEU A 495 -13.02 25.44 0.20
C LEU A 495 -13.99 25.32 -1.01
N THR A 496 -15.28 25.56 -0.78
CA THR A 496 -16.29 25.58 -1.84
C THR A 496 -16.30 26.95 -2.53
N GLY A 497 -15.97 26.97 -3.83
CA GLY A 497 -16.05 28.17 -4.68
C GLY A 497 -14.73 28.62 -5.34
N ASN A 498 -13.58 28.09 -4.90
CA ASN A 498 -12.27 28.57 -5.37
C ASN A 498 -11.54 27.64 -6.34
N PHE A 499 -12.08 26.47 -6.66
CA PHE A 499 -11.41 25.52 -7.55
C PHE A 499 -12.40 24.82 -8.49
N GLN A 500 -12.43 25.27 -9.74
CA GLN A 500 -12.94 24.48 -10.86
C GLN A 500 -11.73 23.98 -11.64
N LEU A 501 -11.67 22.68 -11.92
CA LEU A 501 -10.72 22.16 -12.90
C LEU A 501 -10.90 22.94 -14.21
N SER A 502 -9.80 23.33 -14.85
CA SER A 502 -9.91 24.01 -16.14
C SER A 502 -10.60 23.09 -17.14
N SER A 503 -11.34 23.65 -18.10
CA SER A 503 -11.98 22.86 -19.17
C SER A 503 -10.98 21.96 -19.91
N ASN A 504 -9.71 22.37 -19.98
CA ASN A 504 -8.63 21.57 -20.54
C ASN A 504 -8.23 20.38 -19.63
N ASP A 505 -8.17 20.59 -18.32
CA ASP A 505 -7.87 19.51 -17.35
C ASP A 505 -9.01 18.48 -17.32
N ILE A 506 -10.26 18.94 -17.38
CA ILE A 506 -11.45 18.07 -17.45
C ILE A 506 -11.44 17.27 -18.76
N PHE A 507 -11.12 17.92 -19.88
CA PHE A 507 -10.99 17.24 -21.16
C PHE A 507 -9.92 16.14 -21.12
N LYS A 508 -8.71 16.45 -20.61
CA LYS A 508 -7.63 15.45 -20.46
C LYS A 508 -8.05 14.31 -19.53
N LEU A 509 -8.69 14.62 -18.41
CA LEU A 509 -9.14 13.61 -17.44
C LEU A 509 -10.18 12.66 -18.04
N ALA A 510 -11.13 13.20 -18.80
CA ALA A 510 -12.14 12.39 -19.47
C ALA A 510 -11.59 11.62 -20.68
N TRP A 511 -10.78 12.28 -21.50
CA TRP A 511 -10.32 11.77 -22.79
C TRP A 511 -9.06 10.92 -22.70
N ASP A 512 -8.01 11.42 -22.06
CA ASP A 512 -6.71 10.74 -21.99
C ASP A 512 -6.68 9.69 -20.87
N GLU A 513 -7.22 10.03 -19.70
CA GLU A 513 -7.18 9.14 -18.52
C GLU A 513 -8.37 8.17 -18.43
N ARG A 514 -9.38 8.31 -19.31
CA ARG A 514 -10.64 7.52 -19.31
C ARG A 514 -11.39 7.55 -17.97
N LYS A 515 -11.24 8.62 -17.19
CA LYS A 515 -11.96 8.84 -15.93
C LYS A 515 -13.19 9.73 -16.18
N THR A 516 -14.01 9.94 -15.17
CA THR A 516 -15.17 10.86 -15.26
C THR A 516 -14.73 12.26 -14.83
N GLY A 517 -14.86 13.24 -15.71
CA GLY A 517 -14.68 14.67 -15.40
C GLY A 517 -16.01 15.33 -15.06
N THR A 518 -15.99 16.35 -14.20
CA THR A 518 -17.21 17.07 -13.78
C THR A 518 -17.10 18.54 -14.19
N VAL A 519 -18.11 19.07 -14.89
CA VAL A 519 -18.27 20.50 -15.22
C VAL A 519 -19.64 20.96 -14.74
N GLY A 520 -19.67 21.83 -13.72
CA GLY A 520 -20.94 22.26 -13.13
C GLY A 520 -21.73 21.05 -12.60
N SER A 521 -22.94 20.85 -13.11
CA SER A 521 -23.79 19.69 -12.78
C SER A 521 -23.60 18.48 -13.71
N TYR A 522 -22.72 18.59 -14.72
CA TYR A 522 -22.55 17.60 -15.78
C TYR A 522 -21.36 16.70 -15.52
N GLN A 523 -21.56 15.40 -15.71
CA GLN A 523 -20.48 14.42 -15.73
C GLN A 523 -20.13 14.06 -17.17
N ILE A 524 -18.83 13.99 -17.45
CA ILE A 524 -18.28 13.80 -18.79
C ILE A 524 -17.36 12.59 -18.78
N GLN A 525 -17.52 11.68 -19.73
CA GLN A 525 -16.69 10.49 -19.82
C GLN A 525 -16.43 10.09 -21.27
N ARG A 526 -15.24 9.54 -21.55
CA ARG A 526 -14.93 8.93 -22.84
C ARG A 526 -15.59 7.55 -22.94
N HIS A 527 -16.48 7.38 -23.90
CA HIS A 527 -17.13 6.11 -24.22
C HIS A 527 -16.84 5.73 -25.68
N ALA A 528 -16.54 4.46 -25.93
CA ALA A 528 -16.40 3.96 -27.29
C ALA A 528 -17.79 3.63 -27.86
N TYR A 529 -18.18 4.31 -28.94
CA TYR A 529 -19.44 4.06 -29.64
C TYR A 529 -19.19 3.77 -31.12
N LYS A 530 -19.75 2.63 -31.60
CA LYS A 530 -19.53 2.11 -32.96
C LYS A 530 -18.04 2.09 -33.39
N GLY A 531 -17.16 1.76 -32.45
CA GLY A 531 -15.70 1.71 -32.70
C GLY A 531 -15.01 3.07 -32.73
N VAL A 532 -15.67 4.14 -32.29
CA VAL A 532 -15.12 5.50 -32.25
C VAL A 532 -15.30 6.05 -30.85
N ASP A 533 -14.24 6.59 -30.28
CA ASP A 533 -14.36 7.27 -29.00
C ASP A 533 -15.20 8.55 -29.11
N ARG A 534 -16.06 8.74 -28.11
CA ARG A 534 -16.97 9.86 -27.96
C ARG A 534 -16.80 10.44 -26.56
N LEU A 535 -16.86 11.76 -26.45
CA LEU A 535 -16.91 12.45 -25.17
C LEU A 535 -18.38 12.64 -24.80
N GLU A 536 -18.91 11.76 -23.95
CA GLU A 536 -20.32 11.69 -23.57
C GLU A 536 -20.62 12.59 -22.37
N ILE A 537 -21.73 13.32 -22.42
CA ILE A 537 -22.35 13.94 -21.24
C ILE A 537 -23.31 12.92 -20.63
N LEU A 538 -23.01 12.46 -19.44
CA LEU A 538 -23.77 11.43 -18.74
C LEU A 538 -25.09 11.99 -18.21
N SER A 539 -26.08 11.11 -18.08
CA SER A 539 -27.35 11.38 -17.38
C SER A 539 -28.15 12.59 -17.90
N VAL A 540 -28.11 12.87 -19.20
CA VAL A 540 -28.97 13.87 -19.83
C VAL A 540 -30.35 13.27 -20.16
N TYR A 541 -31.42 13.93 -19.71
CA TYR A 541 -32.80 13.51 -19.95
C TYR A 541 -33.69 14.71 -20.32
N GLY A 542 -34.68 14.48 -21.19
CA GLY A 542 -35.67 15.49 -21.58
C GLY A 542 -35.25 16.34 -22.78
N GLN A 543 -36.21 16.62 -23.67
CA GLN A 543 -35.98 17.30 -24.95
C GLN A 543 -35.45 18.73 -24.78
N ALA A 544 -36.03 19.51 -23.87
CA ALA A 544 -35.60 20.88 -23.59
C ALA A 544 -34.14 20.96 -23.08
N HIS A 545 -33.69 19.96 -22.31
CA HIS A 545 -32.32 19.89 -21.82
C HIS A 545 -31.34 19.57 -22.95
N ILE A 546 -31.70 18.64 -23.83
CA ILE A 546 -30.94 18.28 -25.01
C ILE A 546 -30.80 19.47 -25.96
N ASP A 547 -31.88 20.22 -26.22
CA ASP A 547 -31.85 21.37 -27.12
C ASP A 547 -30.96 22.50 -26.58
N ARG A 548 -30.94 22.71 -25.25
CA ARG A 548 -30.02 23.63 -24.59
C ARG A 548 -28.56 23.21 -24.74
N LEU A 549 -28.26 21.91 -24.64
CA LEU A 549 -26.92 21.37 -24.84
C LEU A 549 -26.48 21.41 -26.31
N LYS A 550 -27.41 21.27 -27.26
CA LYS A 550 -27.11 21.47 -28.69
C LYS A 550 -26.75 22.93 -29.00
N ALA A 551 -27.46 23.89 -28.40
CA ALA A 551 -27.22 25.31 -28.61
C ALA A 551 -25.80 25.77 -28.22
N ILE A 552 -25.16 25.08 -27.26
CA ILE A 552 -23.78 25.38 -26.83
C ILE A 552 -22.70 24.65 -27.65
N GLY A 553 -23.09 23.75 -28.57
CA GLY A 553 -22.19 23.04 -29.47
C GLY A 553 -22.09 21.52 -29.26
N CYS A 554 -22.94 20.92 -28.41
CA CYS A 554 -23.03 19.47 -28.32
C CYS A 554 -23.84 18.89 -29.48
N PHE A 555 -23.66 17.60 -29.76
CA PHE A 555 -24.46 16.87 -30.74
C PHE A 555 -25.07 15.62 -30.11
N THR A 556 -26.03 15.01 -30.79
CA THR A 556 -26.73 13.82 -30.29
C THR A 556 -26.64 12.67 -31.26
N GLU A 557 -26.48 11.46 -30.75
CA GLU A 557 -26.66 10.25 -31.54
C GLU A 557 -27.68 9.33 -30.85
N LEU A 558 -28.52 8.65 -31.65
CA LEU A 558 -29.45 7.64 -31.18
C LEU A 558 -28.72 6.32 -30.98
N ILE A 559 -28.83 5.74 -29.78
CA ILE A 559 -28.20 4.47 -29.42
C ILE A 559 -29.26 3.39 -29.27
N GLY A 560 -29.04 2.27 -29.96
CA GLY A 560 -29.90 1.08 -29.85
C GLY A 560 -31.37 1.29 -30.26
N GLY A 561 -31.66 2.37 -31.01
CA GLY A 561 -33.02 2.68 -31.48
C GLY A 561 -33.97 3.31 -30.45
N SER A 562 -33.55 3.48 -29.18
CA SER A 562 -34.46 3.91 -28.10
C SER A 562 -33.91 5.01 -27.18
N ARG A 563 -32.60 5.27 -27.16
CA ARG A 563 -32.00 6.25 -26.24
C ARG A 563 -31.10 7.26 -26.96
N THR A 564 -31.50 8.52 -26.94
CA THR A 564 -30.68 9.64 -27.41
C THR A 564 -29.60 9.95 -26.38
N LYS A 565 -28.33 9.95 -26.79
CA LYS A 565 -27.20 10.38 -25.97
C LYS A 565 -26.62 11.68 -26.49
N VAL A 566 -26.00 12.47 -25.60
CA VAL A 566 -25.40 13.77 -25.91
C VAL A 566 -23.88 13.67 -25.85
N PHE A 567 -23.22 14.25 -26.84
CA PHE A 567 -21.77 14.18 -27.01
C PHE A 567 -21.17 15.56 -27.30
N ILE A 568 -19.93 15.74 -26.89
CA ILE A 568 -19.13 16.93 -27.14
C ILE A 568 -18.19 16.67 -28.33
N PRO A 569 -18.12 17.54 -29.36
CA PRO A 569 -17.15 17.41 -30.44
C PRO A 569 -15.73 17.54 -29.91
N ILE A 570 -14.83 16.63 -30.30
CA ILE A 570 -13.47 16.55 -29.77
C ILE A 570 -12.67 17.81 -30.15
N ASP A 571 -12.79 18.26 -31.41
CA ASP A 571 -12.03 19.39 -31.96
C ASP A 571 -12.35 20.73 -31.27
N SER A 572 -13.52 20.83 -30.64
CA SER A 572 -13.97 22.02 -29.90
C SER A 572 -14.25 21.74 -28.43
N ALA A 573 -13.77 20.61 -27.91
CA ALA A 573 -14.17 20.11 -26.60
C ALA A 573 -13.92 21.11 -25.48
N VAL A 574 -12.72 21.70 -25.41
CA VAL A 574 -12.37 22.69 -24.38
C VAL A 574 -13.31 23.89 -24.42
N ALA A 575 -13.61 24.42 -25.61
CA ALA A 575 -14.49 25.58 -25.77
C ALA A 575 -15.96 25.27 -25.42
N VAL A 576 -16.43 24.05 -25.69
CA VAL A 576 -17.78 23.60 -25.30
C VAL A 576 -17.85 23.38 -23.79
N LEU A 577 -16.80 22.84 -23.18
CA LEU A 577 -16.67 22.68 -21.73
C LEU A 577 -16.65 24.04 -21.01
N ASP A 578 -16.00 25.06 -21.58
CA ASP A 578 -16.03 26.44 -21.04
C ASP A 578 -17.44 27.05 -21.06
N ARG A 579 -18.26 26.69 -22.05
CA ARG A 579 -19.67 27.12 -22.11
C ARG A 579 -20.54 26.33 -21.16
N LEU A 580 -20.27 25.03 -20.99
CA LEU A 580 -20.94 24.16 -20.02
C LEU A 580 -20.70 24.63 -18.59
N ALA A 581 -19.51 25.14 -18.26
CA ALA A 581 -19.19 25.66 -16.94
C ALA A 581 -20.02 26.89 -16.54
N LYS A 582 -20.63 27.58 -17.52
CA LYS A 582 -21.44 28.80 -17.35
C LYS A 582 -22.96 28.53 -17.32
N LEU A 583 -23.37 27.27 -17.47
CA LEU A 583 -24.76 26.81 -17.42
C LEU A 583 -25.15 26.35 -16.03
#